data_AF-F0TCW8-F1
#
_entry.id   AF-F0TCW8-F1
#
_cell.length_a   1.000
_cell.length_b   1.000
_cell.length_c   1.000
_cell.angle_alpha   90.00
_cell.angle_beta   90.00
_cell.angle_gamma   90.00
#
_symmetry.space_group_name_H-M   'P 1'
#
loop_
_entity.id
_entity.type
_entity.pdbx_description
1 polymer ?
#
loop_
_entity_poly.entity_id
_entity_poly.type
_entity_poly.pdbx_seq_one_letter_code
_entity_poly.pdbx_strand_id
1 'polypeptide(L)'
;MWPRFFVTIILFASLPANATTVYDRIAQGMTPNSITLIGESHQRPESIVFFESLITHYLQQNKCLTVMLEISSGQQSLIDEIQQGQATVANMKIASPIDHPPLRKLIQDLAEMRINGKCLKLVAVDADFKPGVERDQWIAKKLIKLSGDAPVLA
;
A
#
# COMPACT_ATOMS: atom_id res chain seq x y z
N MET A 1 64.24 21.73 4.10
CA MET A 1 63.16 21.25 4.99
C MET A 1 61.91 22.06 4.69
N TRP A 2 60.86 21.43 4.18
CA TRP A 2 59.54 22.04 4.02
C TRP A 2 58.51 21.03 4.54
N PRO A 3 57.58 21.38 5.44
CA PRO A 3 56.64 20.39 5.94
C PRO A 3 55.56 20.18 4.88
N ARG A 4 55.32 18.91 4.52
CA ARG A 4 54.14 18.53 3.75
C ARG A 4 52.93 18.62 4.67
N PHE A 5 52.10 19.63 4.48
CA PHE A 5 50.77 19.67 5.07
C PHE A 5 49.86 18.68 4.33
N PHE A 6 49.43 17.64 5.01
CA PHE A 6 48.33 16.80 4.56
C PHE A 6 47.01 17.44 5.01
N VAL A 7 46.18 17.86 4.05
CA VAL A 7 44.81 18.29 4.33
C VAL A 7 43.92 17.07 4.18
N THR A 8 43.37 16.58 5.30
CA THR A 8 42.33 15.55 5.28
C THR A 8 40.98 16.25 5.19
N ILE A 9 40.36 16.20 4.00
CA ILE A 9 38.97 16.62 3.83
C ILE A 9 38.10 15.46 4.30
N ILE A 10 37.50 15.60 5.49
CA ILE A 10 36.44 14.69 5.95
C ILE A 10 35.13 15.15 5.31
N LEU A 11 34.77 14.53 4.19
CA LEU A 11 33.43 14.62 3.62
C LEU A 11 32.46 13.89 4.56
N PHE A 12 31.70 14.65 5.33
CA PHE A 12 30.51 14.13 6.00
C PHE A 12 29.47 13.78 4.92
N ALA A 13 29.54 12.57 4.39
CA ALA A 13 28.42 11.99 3.66
C ALA A 13 27.28 11.83 4.67
N SER A 14 26.26 12.67 4.55
CA SER A 14 24.98 12.46 5.21
C SER A 14 24.44 11.12 4.74
N LEU A 15 24.61 10.07 5.56
CA LEU A 15 24.00 8.78 5.33
C LEU A 15 22.49 9.01 5.28
N PRO A 16 21.80 8.70 4.16
CA PRO A 16 20.35 8.67 4.19
C PRO A 16 19.98 7.65 5.27
N ALA A 17 19.17 8.04 6.24
CA ALA A 17 18.42 7.06 7.02
C ALA A 17 17.61 6.26 5.99
N ASN A 18 18.14 5.08 5.63
CA ASN A 18 17.75 4.33 4.45
C ASN A 18 16.25 4.06 4.50
N ALA A 19 15.47 4.51 3.51
CA ALA A 19 14.04 4.16 3.39
C ALA A 19 13.80 2.65 3.56
N THR A 20 14.77 1.83 3.12
CA THR A 20 14.85 0.39 3.37
C THR A 20 14.67 0.03 4.86
N THR A 21 15.30 0.75 5.78
CA THR A 21 15.19 0.47 7.24
C THR A 21 13.79 0.75 7.79
N VAL A 22 13.05 1.70 7.20
CA VAL A 22 11.65 1.97 7.58
C VAL A 22 10.76 0.87 7.04
N TYR A 23 10.92 0.49 5.77
CA TYR A 23 10.17 -0.61 5.17
C TYR A 23 10.44 -1.93 5.88
N ASP A 24 11.69 -2.24 6.21
CA ASP A 24 12.08 -3.44 6.96
C ASP A 24 11.37 -3.47 8.31
N ARG A 25 11.35 -2.34 9.04
CA ARG A 25 10.71 -2.25 10.35
C ARG A 25 9.20 -2.48 10.27
N ILE A 26 8.52 -1.92 9.27
CA ILE A 26 7.09 -2.14 9.08
C ILE A 26 6.83 -3.59 8.65
N ALA A 27 7.58 -4.09 7.66
CA ALA A 27 7.47 -5.45 7.13
C ALA A 27 7.73 -6.53 8.20
N GLN A 28 8.58 -6.24 9.20
CA GLN A 28 8.79 -7.13 10.36
C GLN A 28 7.53 -7.30 11.21
N GLY A 29 6.66 -6.28 11.28
CA GLY A 29 5.38 -6.34 11.99
C GLY A 29 4.26 -6.99 11.17
N MET A 30 4.44 -7.14 9.86
CA MET A 30 3.46 -7.75 8.95
C MET A 30 3.58 -9.29 8.99
N THR A 31 3.04 -9.89 10.04
CA THR A 31 3.01 -11.34 10.27
C THR A 31 1.63 -11.94 9.99
N PRO A 32 1.48 -13.27 9.85
CA PRO A 32 0.15 -13.90 9.79
C PRO A 32 -0.76 -13.42 10.93
N ASN A 33 -2.05 -13.24 10.64
CA ASN A 33 -3.08 -12.68 11.51
C ASN A 33 -2.86 -11.23 11.97
N SER A 34 -1.87 -10.52 11.41
CA SER A 34 -1.67 -9.09 11.67
C SER A 34 -2.43 -8.22 10.69
N ILE A 35 -2.75 -7.01 11.16
CA ILE A 35 -3.29 -5.92 10.38
C ILE A 35 -2.42 -4.70 10.65
N THR A 36 -1.83 -4.14 9.61
CA THR A 36 -1.08 -2.88 9.66
C THR A 36 -1.94 -1.79 9.05
N LEU A 37 -2.20 -0.71 9.80
CA LEU A 37 -2.97 0.45 9.34
C LEU A 37 -2.02 1.63 9.09
N ILE A 38 -2.08 2.22 7.90
CA ILE A 38 -1.32 3.41 7.51
C ILE A 38 -2.30 4.55 7.23
N GLY A 39 -2.38 5.49 8.16
CA GLY A 39 -3.16 6.72 7.94
C GLY A 39 -2.46 7.66 6.96
N GLU A 40 -3.23 8.25 6.05
CA GLU A 40 -2.75 9.29 5.14
C GLU A 40 -3.59 10.57 5.21
N SER A 41 -3.05 11.65 4.64
CA SER A 41 -3.89 12.75 4.15
C SER A 41 -4.23 12.48 2.70
N HIS A 42 -5.51 12.59 2.34
CA HIS A 42 -5.95 12.32 0.97
C HIS A 42 -5.26 13.20 -0.06
N GLN A 43 -5.15 12.67 -1.28
CA GLN A 43 -4.61 13.38 -2.45
C GLN A 43 -3.13 13.79 -2.30
N ARG A 44 -2.37 13.06 -1.48
CA ARG A 44 -0.92 13.22 -1.35
C ARG A 44 -0.20 12.15 -2.17
N PRO A 45 0.46 12.51 -3.29
CA PRO A 45 1.17 11.52 -4.10
C PRO A 45 2.29 10.83 -3.32
N GLU A 46 2.87 11.48 -2.30
CA GLU A 46 3.92 10.90 -1.46
C GLU A 46 3.44 9.69 -0.65
N SER A 47 2.19 9.72 -0.16
CA SER A 47 1.55 8.59 0.52
C SER A 47 1.44 7.38 -0.39
N ILE A 48 1.02 7.61 -1.64
CA ILE A 48 0.87 6.56 -2.64
C ILE A 48 2.23 5.93 -2.97
N VAL A 49 3.25 6.75 -3.21
CA VAL A 49 4.62 6.28 -3.50
C VAL A 49 5.17 5.47 -2.32
N PHE A 50 4.95 5.93 -1.09
CA PHE A 50 5.36 5.20 0.10
C PHE A 50 4.68 3.83 0.19
N PHE A 51 3.36 3.79 -0.02
CA PHE A 51 2.57 2.57 0.09
C PHE A 51 2.94 1.54 -0.99
N GLU A 52 3.08 1.98 -2.24
CA GLU A 52 3.53 1.12 -3.35
C GLU A 52 4.93 0.55 -3.10
N SER A 53 5.85 1.38 -2.59
CA SER A 53 7.22 0.97 -2.26
C SER A 53 7.26 -0.06 -1.14
N LEU A 54 6.46 0.13 -0.08
CA LEU A 54 6.33 -0.83 1.02
C LEU A 54 5.77 -2.18 0.52
N ILE A 55 4.70 -2.15 -0.28
CA ILE A 55 4.11 -3.37 -0.86
C ILE A 55 5.12 -4.10 -1.74
N THR A 56 5.80 -3.37 -2.62
CA THR A 56 6.83 -3.93 -3.51
C THR A 56 7.95 -4.58 -2.71
N HIS A 57 8.46 -3.87 -1.69
CA HIS A 57 9.50 -4.39 -0.80
C HIS A 57 9.05 -5.67 -0.07
N TYR A 58 7.82 -5.71 0.46
CA TYR A 58 7.28 -6.89 1.14
C TYR A 58 7.12 -8.09 0.18
N LEU A 59 6.58 -7.86 -1.03
CA LEU A 59 6.33 -8.91 -2.04
C LEU A 59 7.60 -9.46 -2.71
N GLN A 60 8.74 -8.76 -2.63
CA GLN A 60 10.03 -9.28 -3.07
C GLN A 60 10.51 -10.49 -2.24
N GLN A 61 9.96 -10.69 -1.04
CA GLN A 61 10.29 -11.81 -0.15
C GLN A 61 9.50 -13.09 -0.46
N ASN A 62 8.79 -13.15 -1.60
CA ASN A 62 7.88 -14.25 -1.99
C ASN A 62 6.80 -14.56 -0.94
N LYS A 63 6.39 -13.55 -0.17
CA LYS A 63 5.31 -13.64 0.81
C LYS A 63 3.98 -13.22 0.19
N CYS A 64 2.89 -13.67 0.80
CA CYS A 64 1.54 -13.26 0.45
C CYS A 64 1.12 -12.00 1.22
N LEU A 65 0.39 -11.10 0.56
CA LEU A 65 -0.13 -9.86 1.13
C LEU A 65 -1.58 -9.64 0.72
N THR A 66 -2.41 -9.23 1.68
CA THR A 66 -3.72 -8.64 1.39
C THR A 66 -3.62 -7.13 1.57
N VAL A 67 -3.94 -6.36 0.53
CA VAL A 67 -4.02 -4.90 0.59
C VAL A 67 -5.48 -4.50 0.62
N MET A 68 -5.85 -3.74 1.65
CA MET A 68 -7.15 -3.12 1.77
C MET A 68 -7.11 -1.72 1.17
N LEU A 69 -8.15 -1.40 0.41
CA LEU A 69 -8.36 -0.09 -0.18
C LEU A 69 -9.60 0.51 0.46
N GLU A 70 -9.50 1.73 0.98
CA GLU A 70 -10.65 2.50 1.50
C GLU A 70 -11.54 3.00 0.34
N ILE A 71 -12.02 2.05 -0.46
CA ILE A 71 -12.93 2.21 -1.60
C ILE A 71 -14.19 1.42 -1.27
N SER A 72 -15.35 1.89 -1.76
CA SER A 72 -16.65 1.23 -1.56
C SER A 72 -16.55 -0.26 -1.88
N SER A 73 -17.01 -1.09 -0.94
CA SER A 73 -17.09 -2.55 -1.09
C SER A 73 -17.91 -2.97 -2.33
N GLY A 74 -18.84 -2.12 -2.79
CA GLY A 74 -19.57 -2.32 -4.04
C GLY A 74 -18.70 -2.31 -5.30
N GLN A 75 -17.44 -1.86 -5.22
CA GLN A 75 -16.45 -1.93 -6.31
C GLN A 75 -15.67 -3.25 -6.33
N GLN A 76 -15.88 -4.19 -5.39
CA GLN A 76 -15.06 -5.40 -5.28
C GLN A 76 -15.08 -6.25 -6.56
N SER A 77 -16.25 -6.46 -7.18
CA SER A 77 -16.33 -7.24 -8.43
C SER A 77 -15.48 -6.63 -9.56
N LEU A 78 -15.47 -5.30 -9.68
CA LEU A 78 -14.64 -4.62 -10.66
C LEU A 78 -13.14 -4.72 -10.32
N ILE A 79 -12.78 -4.64 -9.02
CA ILE A 79 -11.41 -4.90 -8.58
C ILE A 79 -10.97 -6.32 -8.95
N ASP A 80 -11.84 -7.32 -8.72
CA ASP A 80 -11.56 -8.72 -9.04
C ASP A 80 -11.33 -8.92 -10.55
N GLU A 81 -12.09 -8.23 -11.42
CA GLU A 81 -11.90 -8.23 -12.87
C GLU A 81 -10.59 -7.53 -13.29
N ILE A 82 -10.26 -6.39 -12.69
CA ILE A 82 -8.99 -5.68 -12.92
C ILE A 82 -7.81 -6.57 -12.53
N GLN A 83 -7.90 -7.26 -11.38
CA GLN A 83 -6.91 -8.23 -10.90
C GLN A 83 -6.75 -9.48 -11.77
N GLN A 84 -7.66 -9.68 -12.75
CA GLN A 84 -7.61 -10.74 -13.76
C GLN A 84 -7.24 -10.21 -15.16
N GLY A 85 -6.98 -8.90 -15.29
CA GLY A 85 -6.73 -8.26 -16.58
C GLY A 85 -7.95 -8.12 -17.48
N GLN A 86 -9.16 -8.25 -16.93
CA GLN A 86 -10.43 -8.24 -17.67
C GLN A 86 -11.09 -6.85 -17.70
N ALA A 87 -10.65 -5.92 -16.85
CA ALA A 87 -11.17 -4.57 -16.75
C ALA A 87 -10.05 -3.55 -16.49
N THR A 88 -10.40 -2.26 -16.49
CA THR A 88 -9.46 -1.16 -16.25
C THR A 88 -9.92 -0.28 -15.09
N VAL A 89 -8.96 0.35 -14.39
CA VAL A 89 -9.23 1.27 -13.28
C VAL A 89 -10.04 2.51 -13.70
N ALA A 90 -10.04 2.88 -14.99
CA ALA A 90 -10.79 4.03 -15.50
C ALA A 90 -12.30 3.95 -15.17
N ASN A 91 -12.86 2.73 -15.15
CA ASN A 91 -14.28 2.52 -14.90
C ASN A 91 -14.66 2.50 -13.40
N MET A 92 -13.68 2.57 -12.51
CA MET A 92 -13.95 2.55 -11.07
C MET A 92 -14.64 3.85 -10.61
N LYS A 93 -15.68 3.67 -9.79
CA LYS A 93 -16.36 4.76 -9.09
C LYS A 93 -15.71 4.92 -7.73
N ILE A 94 -14.75 5.84 -7.66
CA ILE A 94 -14.03 6.21 -6.45
C ILE A 94 -14.62 7.53 -5.93
N ALA A 95 -14.75 7.67 -4.61
CA ALA A 95 -15.32 8.88 -4.01
C ALA A 95 -14.39 10.08 -4.26
N SER A 96 -14.95 11.23 -4.67
CA SER A 96 -14.18 12.45 -5.00
C SER A 96 -13.15 12.89 -3.95
N PRO A 97 -13.35 12.73 -2.63
CA PRO A 97 -12.33 13.10 -1.65
C PRO A 97 -11.01 12.35 -1.80
N ILE A 98 -11.06 11.10 -2.28
CA ILE A 98 -9.88 10.22 -2.43
C ILE A 98 -9.53 9.94 -3.90
N ASP A 99 -10.42 10.25 -4.85
CA ASP A 99 -10.18 9.97 -6.25
C ASP A 99 -9.14 10.94 -6.85
N HIS A 100 -7.94 10.41 -7.10
CA HIS A 100 -6.88 11.14 -7.78
C HIS A 100 -6.02 10.22 -8.65
N PRO A 101 -5.34 10.76 -9.69
CA PRO A 101 -4.59 9.93 -10.63
C PRO A 101 -3.53 9.01 -10.00
N PRO A 102 -2.75 9.44 -8.98
CA PRO A 102 -1.86 8.54 -8.26
C PRO A 102 -2.55 7.32 -7.62
N LEU A 103 -3.71 7.49 -6.97
CA LEU A 103 -4.45 6.36 -6.39
C LEU A 103 -4.89 5.37 -7.48
N ARG A 104 -5.41 5.87 -8.60
CA ARG A 104 -5.81 5.03 -9.73
C ARG A 104 -4.62 4.26 -10.31
N LYS A 105 -3.47 4.92 -10.42
CA LYS A 105 -2.22 4.30 -10.83
C LYS A 105 -1.78 3.20 -9.87
N LEU A 106 -1.81 3.44 -8.56
CA LEU A 106 -1.52 2.41 -7.54
C LEU A 106 -2.38 1.16 -7.74
N ILE A 107 -3.69 1.31 -7.91
CA ILE A 107 -4.59 0.15 -8.10
C ILE A 107 -4.20 -0.64 -9.37
N GLN A 108 -3.87 0.06 -10.44
CA GLN A 108 -3.43 -0.54 -11.70
C GLN A 108 -2.11 -1.30 -11.50
N ASP A 109 -1.11 -0.67 -10.88
CA ASP A 109 0.21 -1.27 -10.64
C ASP A 109 0.11 -2.52 -9.75
N LEU A 110 -0.73 -2.47 -8.71
CA LEU A 110 -0.99 -3.62 -7.83
C LEU A 110 -1.72 -4.76 -8.55
N ALA A 111 -2.65 -4.44 -9.46
CA ALA A 111 -3.28 -5.45 -10.29
C ALA A 111 -2.27 -6.12 -11.24
N GLU A 112 -1.40 -5.34 -11.86
CA GLU A 112 -0.31 -5.85 -12.70
C GLU A 112 0.66 -6.75 -11.93
N MET A 113 1.02 -6.38 -10.69
CA MET A 113 1.82 -7.25 -9.82
C MET A 113 1.18 -8.62 -9.62
N ARG A 114 -0.14 -8.67 -9.38
CA ARG A 114 -0.87 -9.93 -9.24
C ARG A 114 -0.93 -10.71 -10.55
N ILE A 115 -1.23 -10.05 -11.68
CA ILE A 115 -1.24 -10.68 -13.01
C ILE A 115 0.12 -11.32 -13.30
N ASN A 116 1.21 -10.68 -12.87
CA ASN A 116 2.58 -11.17 -12.97
C ASN A 116 2.96 -12.21 -11.88
N GLY A 117 1.98 -12.79 -11.19
CA GLY A 117 2.16 -13.92 -10.28
C GLY A 117 2.58 -13.57 -8.86
N LYS A 118 2.59 -12.28 -8.46
CA LYS A 118 2.78 -11.93 -7.04
C LYS A 118 1.61 -12.42 -6.21
N CYS A 119 1.90 -12.95 -5.02
CA CYS A 119 0.87 -13.38 -4.07
C CYS A 119 0.22 -12.16 -3.40
N LEU A 120 -0.61 -11.45 -4.15
CA LEU A 120 -1.24 -10.20 -3.74
C LEU A 120 -2.75 -10.28 -3.93
N LYS A 121 -3.53 -9.87 -2.94
CA LYS A 121 -4.99 -9.73 -3.01
C LYS A 121 -5.38 -8.28 -2.72
N LEU A 122 -6.30 -7.71 -3.50
CA LEU A 122 -6.85 -6.37 -3.26
C LEU A 122 -8.28 -6.49 -2.74
N VAL A 123 -8.62 -5.74 -1.69
CA VAL A 123 -9.96 -5.77 -1.09
C VAL A 123 -10.47 -4.35 -0.86
N ALA A 124 -11.64 -4.02 -1.42
CA ALA A 124 -12.38 -2.82 -1.10
C ALA A 124 -13.19 -3.00 0.19
N VAL A 125 -13.05 -2.05 1.12
CA VAL A 125 -13.49 -2.26 2.51
C VAL A 125 -14.44 -1.19 3.02
N ASP A 126 -14.56 -0.09 2.30
CA ASP A 126 -15.43 1.00 2.70
C ASP A 126 -16.90 0.62 2.54
N ALA A 127 -17.76 1.26 3.32
CA ALA A 127 -19.20 1.13 3.17
C ALA A 127 -19.63 1.79 1.85
N ASP A 128 -20.70 1.26 1.24
CA ASP A 128 -21.42 2.07 0.25
C ASP A 128 -22.02 3.29 0.97
N PHE A 129 -22.15 4.42 0.27
CA PHE A 129 -22.83 5.62 0.78
C PHE A 129 -24.33 5.34 0.99
N LYS A 130 -24.67 4.66 2.08
CA LYS A 130 -26.02 4.30 2.50
C LYS A 130 -26.31 4.95 3.86
N PRO A 131 -27.46 5.60 4.02
CA PRO A 131 -27.88 6.14 5.31
C PRO A 131 -27.92 5.06 6.39
N GLY A 132 -27.50 5.40 7.62
CA GLY A 132 -27.56 4.50 8.78
C GLY A 132 -26.42 3.46 8.90
N VAL A 133 -25.37 3.57 8.07
CA VAL A 133 -24.17 2.74 8.19
C VAL A 133 -23.06 3.54 8.89
N GLU A 134 -22.69 3.11 10.09
CA GLU A 134 -21.50 3.60 10.78
C GLU A 134 -20.24 3.07 10.08
N ARG A 135 -19.57 3.95 9.32
CA ARG A 135 -18.47 3.61 8.42
C ARG A 135 -17.30 2.93 9.14
N ASP A 136 -16.91 3.44 10.29
CA ASP A 136 -15.81 2.88 11.08
C ASP A 136 -16.16 1.47 11.60
N GLN A 137 -17.40 1.27 12.06
CA GLN A 137 -17.86 -0.05 12.50
C GLN A 137 -17.94 -1.03 11.32
N TRP A 138 -18.30 -0.54 10.14
CA TRP A 138 -18.30 -1.34 8.91
C TRP A 138 -16.87 -1.80 8.56
N ILE A 139 -15.91 -0.87 8.51
CA ILE A 139 -14.51 -1.16 8.21
C ILE A 139 -13.93 -2.12 9.27
N ALA A 140 -14.20 -1.89 10.56
CA ALA A 140 -13.79 -2.78 11.64
C ALA A 140 -14.33 -4.21 11.47
N LYS A 141 -15.60 -4.37 11.10
CA LYS A 141 -16.19 -5.69 10.81
C LYS A 141 -15.56 -6.36 9.60
N LYS A 142 -15.13 -5.59 8.60
CA LYS A 142 -14.41 -6.10 7.41
C LYS A 142 -12.99 -6.54 7.78
N LEU A 143 -12.27 -5.73 8.55
CA LEU A 143 -10.92 -6.02 9.05
C LEU A 143 -10.85 -7.38 9.73
N ILE A 144 -11.76 -7.64 10.67
CA ILE A 144 -11.80 -8.91 11.42
C ILE A 144 -12.00 -10.13 10.49
N LYS A 145 -12.73 -9.97 9.38
CA LYS A 145 -12.97 -11.07 8.43
C LYS A 145 -11.79 -11.31 7.48
N LEU A 146 -10.86 -10.37 7.39
CA LEU A 146 -9.70 -10.45 6.50
C LEU A 146 -8.45 -10.97 7.20
N SER A 147 -8.42 -11.01 8.53
CA SER A 147 -7.31 -11.62 9.26
C SER A 147 -7.18 -13.10 8.88
N GLY A 148 -5.97 -13.53 8.51
CA GLY A 148 -5.66 -14.90 8.18
C GLY A 148 -4.18 -15.09 7.91
N ASP A 149 -3.84 -16.10 7.10
CA ASP A 149 -2.45 -16.53 6.88
C ASP A 149 -1.59 -15.44 6.20
N ALA A 150 -2.17 -14.64 5.30
CA ALA A 150 -1.50 -13.46 4.76
C ALA A 150 -1.77 -12.25 5.66
N PRO A 151 -0.75 -11.45 6.04
CA PRO A 151 -0.98 -10.18 6.72
C PRO A 151 -1.83 -9.25 5.86
N VAL A 152 -2.49 -8.35 6.55
CA VAL A 152 -3.30 -7.30 5.94
C VAL A 152 -2.58 -5.96 6.09
N LEU A 153 -2.45 -5.23 4.98
CA LEU A 153 -2.02 -3.85 4.95
C LEU A 153 -3.21 -2.99 4.52
N ALA A 154 -3.55 -1.98 5.31
CA ALA A 154 -4.65 -1.05 5.03
C ALA A 154 -4.17 0.39 5.13
#